data_AF-A0A2D3VVU7-F1
#
_entry.id   AF-A0A2D3VVU7-F1
#
_cell.length_a   1.000
_cell.length_b   1.000
_cell.length_c   1.000
_cell.angle_alpha   90.00
_cell.angle_beta   90.00
_cell.angle_gamma   90.00
#
_symmetry.space_group_name_H-M   'P 1'
#
loop_
_entity.id
_entity.type
_entity.pdbx_description
1 polymer ?
#
loop_
_entity_poly.entity_id
_entity_poly.type
_entity_poly.pdbx_seq_one_letter_code
_entity_poly.pdbx_strand_id
1 'polypeptide(L)'
;AIDQSVAKTKLPNSKVAGQATVFIFPDLNTGNNTYKAVQRSSGAIAIGPVLQGLNKPVNDLSRGCLVADIVNTVAITGIQAQEEESK
;
A
#
# COMPACT_ATOMS: atom_id res chain seq x y z
N ALA A 1 -1.96 6.02 -15.01
CA ALA A 1 -1.50 6.57 -13.72
C ALA A 1 0.02 6.71 -13.67
N ILE A 2 0.78 5.71 -14.15
CA ILE A 2 2.25 5.68 -14.01
C ILE A 2 3.04 6.00 -15.28
N ASP A 3 2.41 6.00 -16.46
CA ASP A 3 3.09 6.27 -17.72
C ASP A 3 3.03 7.76 -18.07
N GLN A 4 4.19 8.40 -18.20
CA GLN A 4 4.29 9.84 -18.46
C GLN A 4 3.81 10.22 -19.87
N SER A 5 4.02 9.36 -20.88
CA SER A 5 3.58 9.62 -22.26
C SER A 5 2.05 9.61 -22.35
N VAL A 6 1.41 8.61 -21.73
CA VAL A 6 -0.05 8.51 -21.67
C VAL A 6 -0.65 9.64 -20.84
N ALA A 7 0.01 10.03 -19.74
CA ALA A 7 -0.46 11.12 -18.89
C ALA A 7 -0.45 12.47 -19.59
N LYS A 8 0.60 12.79 -20.38
CA LYS A 8 0.67 14.03 -21.18
C LYS A 8 -0.51 14.15 -22.15
N THR A 9 -0.99 13.03 -22.71
CA THR A 9 -2.15 13.06 -23.62
C THR A 9 -3.48 13.09 -22.88
N LYS A 10 -3.66 12.27 -21.84
CA LYS A 10 -4.98 12.09 -21.19
C LYS A 10 -5.26 13.07 -20.06
N LEU A 11 -4.25 13.55 -19.35
CA LEU A 11 -4.40 14.44 -18.19
C LEU A 11 -3.19 15.38 -18.00
N PRO A 12 -2.90 16.26 -18.99
CA PRO A 12 -1.64 17.00 -19.10
C PRO A 12 -1.29 17.91 -17.92
N ASN A 13 -2.29 18.45 -17.23
CA ASN A 13 -2.10 19.41 -16.13
C ASN A 13 -2.10 18.74 -14.74
N SER A 14 -2.08 17.41 -14.70
CA SER A 14 -2.08 16.69 -13.43
C SER A 14 -0.71 16.75 -12.76
N LYS A 15 -0.69 17.06 -11.47
CA LYS A 15 0.51 16.95 -10.63
C LYS A 15 0.86 15.49 -10.26
N VAL A 16 0.00 14.52 -10.59
CA VAL A 16 0.13 13.12 -10.17
C VAL A 16 0.16 12.14 -11.35
N ALA A 17 -0.60 12.40 -12.42
CA ALA A 17 -0.64 11.47 -13.55
C ALA A 17 0.72 11.35 -14.25
N GLY A 18 1.13 10.12 -14.49
CA GLY A 18 2.43 9.78 -15.08
C GLY A 18 3.52 9.50 -14.05
N GLN A 19 3.23 9.70 -12.76
CA GLN A 19 4.19 9.52 -11.66
C GLN A 19 3.52 9.04 -10.36
N ALA A 20 2.33 8.46 -10.45
CA ALA A 20 1.60 8.01 -9.26
C ALA A 20 2.34 6.86 -8.56
N THR A 21 2.59 7.01 -7.26
CA THR A 21 3.16 5.96 -6.39
C THR A 21 2.14 5.39 -5.41
N VAL A 22 1.04 6.10 -5.17
CA VAL A 22 -0.07 5.69 -4.30
C VAL A 22 -1.32 5.49 -5.14
N PHE A 23 -1.99 4.36 -4.96
CA PHE A 23 -3.20 3.99 -5.69
C PHE A 23 -4.36 3.83 -4.70
N ILE A 24 -5.38 4.67 -4.85
CA ILE A 24 -6.61 4.58 -4.07
C ILE A 24 -7.67 3.91 -4.95
N PHE A 25 -8.23 2.80 -4.47
CA PHE A 25 -9.23 2.03 -5.20
C PHE A 25 -10.65 2.44 -4.78
N PRO A 26 -11.63 2.36 -5.71
CA PRO A 26 -13.01 2.77 -5.43
C PRO A 26 -13.73 1.84 -4.44
N ASP A 27 -13.30 0.58 -4.36
CA ASP A 27 -13.87 -0.43 -3.46
C ASP A 27 -12.86 -1.53 -3.13
N LEU A 28 -13.23 -2.36 -2.15
CA LEU A 28 -12.41 -3.48 -1.67
C LEU A 28 -12.20 -4.55 -2.74
N ASN A 29 -13.17 -4.80 -3.62
CA ASN A 29 -13.06 -5.84 -4.65
C ASN A 29 -11.97 -5.48 -5.64
N THR A 30 -11.98 -4.24 -6.13
CA THR A 30 -10.97 -3.71 -7.04
C THR A 30 -9.60 -3.71 -6.37
N GLY A 31 -9.50 -3.19 -5.14
CA GLY A 31 -8.24 -3.19 -4.39
C GLY A 31 -7.67 -4.59 -4.17
N ASN A 32 -8.47 -5.51 -3.62
CA ASN A 32 -8.03 -6.89 -3.35
C ASN A 32 -7.64 -7.65 -4.61
N ASN A 33 -8.42 -7.52 -5.68
CA ASN A 33 -8.12 -8.20 -6.93
C ASN A 33 -6.85 -7.64 -7.57
N THR A 34 -6.70 -6.30 -7.61
CA THR A 34 -5.54 -5.67 -8.22
C THR A 34 -4.24 -5.99 -7.49
N TYR A 35 -4.16 -5.84 -6.15
CA TYR A 35 -2.88 -6.10 -5.48
C TYR A 35 -2.48 -7.59 -5.57
N LYS A 36 -3.43 -8.53 -5.47
CA LYS A 36 -3.14 -9.97 -5.61
C LYS A 36 -2.72 -10.32 -7.04
N ALA A 37 -3.36 -9.73 -8.05
CA ALA A 37 -2.98 -9.93 -9.44
C ALA A 37 -1.57 -9.41 -9.69
N VAL A 38 -1.22 -8.22 -9.17
CA VAL A 38 0.13 -7.66 -9.29
C VAL A 38 1.15 -8.52 -8.55
N GLN A 39 0.91 -8.87 -7.29
CA GLN A 39 1.78 -9.75 -6.50
C GLN A 39 2.09 -11.05 -7.26
N ARG A 40 1.06 -11.73 -7.77
CA ARG A 40 1.21 -13.03 -8.43
C ARG A 40 1.80 -12.94 -9.83
N SER A 41 1.55 -11.85 -10.56
CA SER A 41 2.02 -11.72 -11.96
C SER A 41 3.40 -11.08 -12.09
N SER A 42 3.81 -10.25 -11.13
CA SER A 42 5.08 -9.51 -11.19
C SER A 42 6.16 -10.06 -10.27
N GLY A 43 5.81 -10.93 -9.32
CA GLY A 43 6.72 -11.34 -8.25
C GLY A 43 6.99 -10.24 -7.22
N ALA A 44 6.24 -9.13 -7.27
CA ALA A 44 6.35 -8.07 -6.27
C ALA A 44 6.01 -8.59 -4.87
N ILE A 45 6.76 -8.13 -3.88
CA ILE A 45 6.50 -8.41 -2.47
C ILE A 45 5.31 -7.57 -2.03
N ALA A 46 4.27 -8.23 -1.53
CA ALA A 46 3.13 -7.56 -0.89
C ALA A 46 3.28 -7.65 0.62
N ILE A 47 3.37 -6.50 1.30
CA ILE A 47 3.44 -6.40 2.77
C ILE A 47 2.10 -5.84 3.25
N GLY A 48 1.42 -6.55 4.15
CA GLY A 48 0.16 -6.11 4.75
C GLY A 48 -0.84 -7.24 5.03
N PRO A 49 -2.07 -6.90 5.44
CA PRO A 49 -2.62 -5.54 5.51
C PRO A 49 -1.96 -4.69 6.62
N VAL A 50 -1.77 -3.40 6.36
CA VAL A 50 -1.35 -2.41 7.36
C VAL A 50 -2.54 -1.52 7.66
N LEU A 51 -2.98 -1.49 8.92
CA LEU A 51 -4.11 -0.68 9.36
C LEU A 51 -3.66 0.76 9.57
N GLN A 52 -4.53 1.70 9.20
CA GLN A 52 -4.28 3.14 9.27
C GLN A 52 -5.50 3.85 9.87
N GLY A 53 -5.28 4.99 10.53
CA GLY A 53 -6.36 5.83 11.09
C GLY A 53 -6.82 5.45 12.50
N LEU A 54 -6.12 4.56 13.20
CA LEU A 54 -6.38 4.23 14.61
C LEU A 54 -5.68 5.24 15.55
N ASN A 55 -6.15 5.34 16.80
CA ASN A 55 -5.54 6.19 17.85
C ASN A 55 -4.22 5.63 18.43
N LYS A 56 -4.03 4.32 18.24
CA LYS A 56 -2.80 3.58 18.55
C LYS A 56 -2.62 2.54 17.45
N PRO A 57 -1.38 2.25 17.01
CA PRO A 57 -1.15 1.31 15.94
C PRO A 57 -1.43 -0.11 16.41
N VAL A 58 -2.34 -0.76 15.70
CA VAL A 58 -2.66 -2.18 15.84
C VAL A 58 -2.70 -2.73 14.43
N ASN A 59 -2.04 -3.85 14.18
CA ASN A 59 -2.02 -4.51 12.88
C ASN A 59 -2.43 -5.97 13.02
N ASP A 60 -3.13 -6.46 12.01
CA ASP A 60 -3.56 -7.86 11.91
C ASP A 60 -2.57 -8.65 11.04
N LEU A 61 -2.38 -9.92 11.39
CA LEU A 61 -1.54 -10.84 10.63
C LEU A 61 -2.41 -11.93 10.00
N SER A 62 -2.13 -12.24 8.75
CA SER A 62 -2.76 -13.39 8.10
C SER A 62 -2.40 -14.68 8.84
N ARG A 63 -3.37 -15.61 8.94
CA ARG A 63 -3.18 -16.94 9.53
C ARG A 63 -2.04 -17.75 8.88
N GLY A 64 -1.69 -17.44 7.63
CA GLY A 64 -0.60 -18.07 6.89
C GLY A 64 0.69 -17.25 6.83
N CYS A 65 0.90 -16.29 7.74
CA CYS A 65 2.09 -15.44 7.73
C CYS A 65 3.38 -16.23 8.00
N LEU A 66 4.45 -15.82 7.34
CA LEU A 66 5.81 -16.29 7.60
C LEU A 66 6.46 -15.47 8.71
N VAL A 67 7.56 -15.96 9.29
CA VAL A 67 8.35 -15.22 10.29
C VAL A 67 8.74 -13.83 9.77
N ALA A 68 9.11 -13.73 8.48
CA ALA A 68 9.45 -12.46 7.84
C ALA A 68 8.27 -11.47 7.84
N ASP A 69 7.04 -11.95 7.64
CA ASP A 69 5.85 -11.10 7.66
C ASP A 69 5.59 -10.56 9.08
N ILE A 70 5.80 -11.39 10.11
CA ILE A 70 5.68 -10.98 11.51
C ILE A 70 6.70 -9.86 11.83
N VAL A 71 7.96 -10.07 11.47
CA VAL A 71 9.04 -9.09 11.69
C VAL A 71 8.73 -7.78 10.97
N ASN A 72 8.32 -7.85 9.70
CA ASN A 72 7.95 -6.66 8.92
C ASN A 72 6.77 -5.91 9.54
N THR A 73 5.71 -6.62 9.96
CA THR A 73 4.53 -6.00 10.57
C THR A 73 4.87 -5.35 11.91
N VAL A 74 5.70 -5.98 12.75
CA VAL A 74 6.17 -5.38 14.02
C VAL A 74 7.01 -4.14 13.76
N ALA A 75 7.94 -4.19 12.81
CA ALA A 75 8.75 -3.04 12.44
C ALA A 75 7.89 -1.85 11.96
N ILE A 76 6.91 -2.12 11.08
CA ILE A 76 5.96 -1.11 10.61
C ILE A 76 5.13 -0.55 11.78
N THR A 77 4.61 -1.41 12.66
CA THR A 77 3.83 -1.00 13.84
C THR A 77 4.65 -0.09 14.76
N GLY A 78 5.93 -0.40 14.96
CA GLY A 78 6.85 0.43 15.74
C GLY A 78 7.05 1.83 15.13
N ILE A 79 7.21 1.92 13.81
CA ILE A 79 7.32 3.19 13.09
C ILE A 79 6.01 3.99 13.20
N GLN A 80 4.85 3.34 13.03
CA GLN A 80 3.54 3.99 13.18
C GLN A 80 3.36 4.57 14.59
N ALA A 81 3.87 3.90 15.63
CA ALA A 81 3.80 4.39 17.01
C ALA A 81 4.65 5.66 17.22
N GLN A 82 5.81 5.74 16.58
CA GLN A 82 6.70 6.91 16.67
C GLN A 82 6.11 8.15 15.99
N GLU A 83 5.43 7.97 14.85
CA GLU A 83 4.75 9.09 14.16
C GLU A 83 3.60 9.68 14.98
N GLU A 84 2.93 8.89 15.83
CA GLU A 84 1.91 9.41 16.75
C GLU A 84 2.49 10.32 17.83
N GLU A 85 3.67 10.02 18.37
CA GLU A 85 4.33 10.89 19.36
C GLU A 85 4.79 12.22 18.76
N SER A 86 4.90 12.29 17.44
CA SER A 86 5.38 13.47 16.69
C SER A 86 4.24 14.41 16.26
N LYS A 87 2.98 14.07 16.53
CA LYS A 87 1.80 14.92 16.26
C LYS A 87 1.38 15.68 17.51
#